data_AF-A0A9E4AL79-F1
#
_entry.id   AF-A0A9E4AL79-F1
#
_cell.length_a   1.000
_cell.length_b   1.000
_cell.length_c   1.000
_cell.angle_alpha   90.00
_cell.angle_beta   90.00
_cell.angle_gamma   90.00
#
_symmetry.space_group_name_H-M   'P 1'
#
loop_
_entity.id
_entity.type
_entity.pdbx_description
1 polymer ?
#
loop_
_entity_poly.entity_id
_entity_poly.type
_entity_poly.pdbx_seq_one_letter_code
_entity_poly.pdbx_strand_id
1 'polypeptide(L)'
;MKIIEEKEAWIHTHFIVDSYFITEQERRQISINVEPELLQLGIQYGLTYNIAPSKHRAIIILECIPFDQVKTIIKELINEVIKDFPVRHPEQRNVVTNITVTDPETNEPENLNPIS
;
A
#
# COMPACT_ATOMS: atom_id res chain seq x y z
N MET A 1 13.24 4.14 -4.08
CA MET A 1 12.84 4.10 -2.65
C MET A 1 13.82 3.19 -1.90
N LYS A 2 13.93 3.26 -0.57
CA LYS A 2 14.74 2.31 0.23
C LYS A 2 14.19 2.08 1.63
N ILE A 3 14.53 0.93 2.20
CA ILE A 3 14.35 0.63 3.63
C ILE A 3 15.37 1.43 4.43
N ILE A 4 14.91 2.12 5.47
CA ILE A 4 15.72 2.98 6.34
C ILE A 4 15.74 2.52 7.79
N GLU A 5 14.83 1.64 8.18
CA GLU A 5 14.73 1.13 9.54
C GLU A 5 14.02 -0.23 9.53
N GLU A 6 14.52 -1.15 10.36
CA GLU A 6 13.91 -2.44 10.63
C GLU A 6 13.45 -2.48 12.08
N LYS A 7 12.28 -3.07 12.32
CA LYS A 7 11.80 -3.34 13.67
C LYS A 7 11.15 -4.70 13.74
N GLU A 8 11.45 -5.44 14.78
CA GLU A 8 10.69 -6.62 15.13
C GLU A 8 9.59 -6.26 16.10
N ALA A 9 8.40 -6.78 15.85
CA ALA A 9 7.33 -6.87 16.82
C ALA A 9 7.24 -8.32 17.33
N TRP A 10 6.20 -8.63 18.09
CA TRP A 10 6.01 -9.95 18.69
C TRP A 10 5.84 -11.10 17.69
N ILE A 11 5.28 -10.85 16.50
CA ILE A 11 5.01 -11.91 15.49
C ILE A 11 5.36 -11.49 14.05
N HIS A 12 5.94 -10.32 13.85
CA HIS A 12 6.17 -9.77 12.52
C HIS A 12 7.38 -8.83 12.47
N THR A 13 7.94 -8.71 11.27
CA THR A 13 9.05 -7.82 10.96
C THR A 13 8.55 -6.63 10.16
N HIS A 14 8.89 -5.42 10.60
CA HIS A 14 8.59 -4.17 9.93
C HIS A 14 9.80 -3.66 9.16
N PHE A 15 9.62 -3.44 7.86
CA PHE A 15 10.56 -2.71 7.02
C PHE A 15 9.99 -1.32 6.74
N ILE A 16 10.55 -0.31 7.40
CA ILE A 16 10.14 1.09 7.24
C ILE A 16 10.92 1.68 6.07
N VAL A 17 10.20 2.26 5.11
CA VAL A 17 10.80 2.86 3.91
C VAL A 17 10.87 4.39 3.99
N ASP A 18 11.68 5.01 3.12
CA ASP A 18 11.84 6.46 3.03
C ASP A 18 10.69 7.21 2.33
N SER A 19 9.62 6.51 1.94
CA SER A 19 8.41 7.07 1.35
C SER A 19 7.25 7.16 2.35
N TYR A 20 6.32 8.10 2.15
CA TYR A 20 5.12 8.26 2.99
C TYR A 20 4.04 7.22 2.71
N PHE A 21 3.95 6.70 1.47
CA PHE A 21 3.02 5.65 1.10
C PHE A 21 3.56 4.81 -0.05
N ILE A 22 3.01 3.60 -0.18
CA ILE A 22 3.21 2.67 -1.30
C ILE A 22 1.83 2.48 -1.95
N THR A 23 1.76 2.73 -3.26
CA THR A 23 0.54 2.60 -4.08
C THR A 23 0.16 1.13 -4.26
N GLU A 24 -1.10 0.85 -4.61
CA GLU A 24 -1.55 -0.53 -4.89
C GLU A 24 -0.77 -1.18 -6.04
N GLN A 25 -0.39 -0.40 -7.06
CA GLN A 25 0.43 -0.90 -8.18
C GLN A 25 1.82 -1.35 -7.69
N GLU A 26 2.47 -0.54 -6.85
CA GLU A 26 3.76 -0.88 -6.27
C GLU A 26 3.66 -2.08 -5.31
N ARG A 27 2.61 -2.16 -4.50
CA ARG A 27 2.35 -3.35 -3.65
C ARG A 27 2.23 -4.61 -4.48
N ARG A 28 1.49 -4.55 -5.60
CA ARG A 28 1.38 -5.68 -6.52
C ARG A 28 2.74 -6.06 -7.12
N GLN A 29 3.57 -5.09 -7.47
CA GLN A 29 4.93 -5.36 -7.96
C GLN A 29 5.80 -5.98 -6.87
N ILE A 30 5.72 -5.51 -5.63
CA ILE A 30 6.40 -6.13 -4.49
C ILE A 30 5.95 -7.58 -4.36
N SER A 31 4.64 -7.85 -4.32
CA SER A 31 4.11 -9.21 -4.21
C SER A 31 4.64 -10.12 -5.32
N ILE A 32 4.59 -9.69 -6.59
CA ILE A 32 5.04 -10.52 -7.73
C ILE A 32 6.53 -10.91 -7.62
N ASN A 33 7.37 -10.03 -7.09
CA ASN A 33 8.82 -10.25 -7.06
C ASN A 33 9.33 -10.84 -5.73
N VAL A 34 8.67 -10.54 -4.61
CA VAL A 34 9.14 -10.94 -3.28
C VAL A 34 8.53 -12.26 -2.84
N GLU A 35 7.23 -12.46 -3.06
CA GLU A 35 6.50 -13.62 -2.55
C GLU A 35 7.04 -14.97 -3.06
N PRO A 36 7.39 -15.15 -4.34
CA PRO A 36 7.97 -16.40 -4.82
C PRO A 36 9.30 -16.77 -4.13
N GLU A 37 10.11 -15.77 -3.78
CA GLU A 37 11.37 -15.98 -3.08
C GLU A 37 11.13 -16.35 -1.62
N LEU A 38 10.16 -15.72 -0.95
CA LEU A 38 9.76 -16.11 0.41
C LEU A 38 9.30 -17.58 0.47
N LEU A 39 8.54 -18.03 -0.53
CA LEU A 39 8.12 -19.43 -0.64
C LEU A 39 9.31 -20.37 -0.85
N GLN A 40 10.27 -20.01 -1.70
CA GLN A 40 11.49 -20.80 -1.93
C GLN A 40 12.35 -20.93 -0.67
N LEU A 41 12.35 -19.89 0.18
CA LEU A 41 13.01 -19.89 1.49
C LEU A 41 12.25 -20.70 2.56
N GLY A 42 11.10 -21.29 2.21
CA GLY A 42 10.28 -22.09 3.13
C GLY A 42 9.54 -21.26 4.17
N ILE A 43 9.34 -19.97 3.92
CA ILE A 43 8.72 -19.05 4.88
C ILE A 43 7.21 -19.08 4.67
N GLN A 44 6.47 -19.36 5.75
CA GLN A 44 5.04 -19.06 5.81
C GLN A 44 4.89 -17.58 6.17
N TYR A 45 4.24 -16.80 5.31
CA TYR A 45 4.18 -15.35 5.45
C TYR A 45 2.79 -14.77 5.17
N GLY A 46 2.57 -13.57 5.68
CA GLY A 46 1.65 -12.57 5.14
C GLY A 46 2.45 -11.30 4.84
N LEU A 47 2.14 -10.60 3.74
CA LEU A 47 2.77 -9.33 3.39
C LEU A 47 1.72 -8.22 3.42
N THR A 48 1.77 -7.37 4.44
CA THR A 48 0.82 -6.27 4.63
C THR A 48 1.51 -4.92 4.59
N TYR A 49 0.73 -3.86 4.39
CA TYR A 49 1.25 -2.51 4.18
C TYR A 49 0.50 -1.52 5.06
N ASN A 50 1.22 -0.65 5.74
CA ASN A 50 0.63 0.34 6.63
C ASN A 50 1.45 1.64 6.65
N ILE A 51 1.06 2.59 7.48
CA ILE A 51 1.78 3.83 7.75
C ILE A 51 2.23 3.84 9.21
N ALA A 52 3.52 4.10 9.43
CA ALA A 52 4.13 4.22 10.74
C ALA A 52 3.49 5.36 11.54
N PRO A 53 2.91 5.10 12.74
CA PRO A 53 2.22 6.12 13.52
C PRO A 53 3.11 7.32 13.88
N SER A 54 4.39 7.08 14.14
CA SER A 54 5.32 8.10 14.65
C SER A 54 6.00 8.94 13.57
N LYS A 55 6.22 8.38 12.38
CA LYS A 55 7.02 9.02 11.32
C LYS A 55 6.23 9.29 10.04
N HIS A 56 4.95 8.88 9.97
CA HIS A 56 4.11 8.96 8.78
C HIS A 56 4.75 8.34 7.53
N ARG A 57 5.58 7.31 7.72
CA ARG A 57 6.28 6.59 6.64
C ARG A 57 5.58 5.29 6.32
N ALA A 58 5.64 4.84 5.09
CA ALA A 58 5.11 3.54 4.73
C ALA A 58 5.91 2.42 5.41
N ILE A 59 5.20 1.37 5.79
CA ILE A 59 5.75 0.14 6.37
C ILE A 59 5.34 -1.01 5.49
N ILE A 60 6.31 -1.85 5.14
CA ILE A 60 6.08 -3.20 4.63
C ILE A 60 6.19 -4.14 5.84
N ILE A 61 5.12 -4.88 6.13
CA ILE A 61 5.00 -5.77 7.27
C ILE A 61 5.10 -7.19 6.74
N LEU A 62 6.14 -7.90 7.16
CA LEU A 62 6.26 -9.34 6.97
C LEU A 62 5.70 -10.02 8.22
N GLU A 63 4.59 -10.74 8.09
CA GLU A 63 3.95 -11.50 9.17
C GLU A 63 4.72 -12.79 9.49
N CYS A 64 5.99 -12.61 9.83
CA CYS A 64 6.94 -13.62 10.26
C CYS A 64 8.14 -12.91 10.93
N ILE A 65 8.84 -13.63 11.82
CA ILE A 65 10.15 -13.21 12.35
C ILE A 65 11.19 -14.21 11.84
N PRO A 66 11.79 -13.96 10.67
CA PRO A 66 12.84 -14.82 10.13
C PRO A 66 14.13 -14.70 10.95
N PHE A 67 14.96 -15.76 10.91
CA PHE A 67 16.33 -15.70 11.42
C PHE A 67 17.13 -14.58 10.76
N ASP A 68 18.12 -14.01 11.46
CA ASP A 68 18.84 -12.79 11.00
C ASP A 68 19.44 -12.89 9.60
N GLN A 69 19.99 -14.04 9.24
CA GLN A 69 20.52 -14.27 7.88
C GLN A 69 19.43 -14.19 6.82
N VAL A 70 18.29 -14.86 7.07
CA VAL A 70 17.13 -14.86 6.17
C VAL A 70 16.51 -13.46 6.10
N LYS A 71 16.41 -12.77 7.23
CA LYS A 71 15.94 -11.38 7.33
C LYS A 71 16.78 -10.44 6.47
N THR A 72 18.10 -10.60 6.49
CA THR A 72 19.04 -9.82 5.67
C THR A 72 18.77 -10.04 4.18
N ILE A 73 18.62 -11.31 3.76
CA ILE A 73 18.30 -11.67 2.36
C ILE A 73 16.97 -11.03 1.93
N ILE A 74 15.93 -11.12 2.77
CA ILE A 74 14.62 -10.54 2.48
C ILE A 74 14.70 -9.01 2.36
N LYS A 75 15.44 -8.36 3.26
CA LYS A 75 15.64 -6.92 3.23
C LYS A 75 16.33 -6.48 1.93
N GLU A 76 17.37 -7.21 1.51
CA GLU A 76 18.08 -6.95 0.25
C GLU A 76 17.14 -7.12 -0.94
N LEU A 77 16.38 -8.21 -0.98
CA LEU A 77 15.38 -8.48 -2.02
C LEU A 77 14.34 -7.37 -2.10
N ILE A 78 13.74 -6.97 -0.97
CA ILE A 78 12.75 -5.88 -0.95
C ILE A 78 13.40 -4.57 -1.43
N ASN A 79 14.62 -4.24 -0.97
CA ASN A 79 15.33 -3.05 -1.42
C ASN A 79 15.57 -3.06 -2.93
N GLU A 80 15.96 -4.20 -3.50
CA GLU A 80 16.16 -4.35 -4.94
C GLU A 80 14.88 -4.13 -5.74
N VAL A 81 13.73 -4.60 -5.24
CA VAL A 81 12.44 -4.41 -5.89
C VAL A 81 11.97 -2.95 -5.82
N ILE A 82 12.18 -2.28 -4.69
CA ILE A 82 11.67 -0.90 -4.48
C ILE A 82 12.65 0.20 -4.90
N LYS A 83 13.89 -0.14 -5.31
CA LYS A 83 14.95 0.85 -5.59
C LYS A 83 14.51 1.92 -6.59
N ASP A 84 13.78 1.51 -7.62
CA ASP A 84 13.31 2.38 -8.71
C ASP A 84 11.96 3.04 -8.42
N PHE A 85 11.31 2.71 -7.31
CA PHE A 85 10.04 3.34 -6.94
C PHE A 85 10.25 4.79 -6.50
N PRO A 86 9.35 5.72 -6.89
CA PRO A 86 9.45 7.11 -6.48
C PRO A 86 9.29 7.27 -4.96
N VAL A 87 10.11 8.13 -4.37
CA VAL A 87 9.96 8.56 -2.97
C VAL A 87 8.90 9.65 -2.91
N ARG A 88 7.85 9.44 -2.11
CA ARG A 88 6.73 10.39 -2.01
C ARG A 88 6.75 11.12 -0.69
N HIS A 89 6.48 12.42 -0.76
CA HIS A 89 6.42 13.35 0.37
C HIS A 89 4.95 13.66 0.71
N PRO A 90 4.64 14.09 1.96
CA PRO A 90 3.26 14.21 2.44
C PRO A 90 2.45 15.26 1.68
N GLU A 91 3.13 16.26 1.11
CA GLU A 91 2.51 17.38 0.38
C GLU A 91 1.94 16.98 -1.00
N GLN A 92 2.17 15.75 -1.47
CA GLN A 92 1.73 15.29 -2.80
C GLN A 92 0.36 14.58 -2.81
N ARG A 93 -0.38 14.54 -1.70
CA ARG A 93 -1.77 14.08 -1.71
C ARG A 93 -2.69 15.19 -2.23
N ASN A 94 -2.75 15.35 -3.54
CA ASN A 94 -3.89 16.01 -4.16
C ASN A 94 -5.11 15.10 -3.97
N VAL A 95 -5.93 15.46 -2.99
CA VAL A 95 -7.24 14.89 -2.73
C VAL A 95 -8.12 15.20 -3.96
N VAL A 96 -8.52 14.18 -4.72
CA VAL A 96 -9.65 14.32 -5.64
C VAL A 96 -10.91 14.23 -4.79
N THR A 97 -11.32 15.35 -4.21
CA THR A 97 -12.64 15.51 -3.59
C THR A 97 -13.65 15.94 -4.66
N ASN A 98 -14.82 15.29 -4.62
CA ASN A 98 -16.07 15.61 -5.32
C ASN A 98 -16.31 14.84 -6.63
N ILE A 99 -16.71 13.57 -6.49
CA ILE A 99 -17.77 13.03 -7.36
C ILE A 99 -19.09 13.36 -6.67
N THR A 100 -19.75 14.43 -7.11
CA THR A 100 -21.16 14.65 -6.78
C THR A 100 -21.96 13.73 -7.69
N VAL A 101 -22.61 12.71 -7.13
CA VAL A 101 -23.66 11.96 -7.83
C VAL A 101 -24.86 12.89 -7.88
N THR A 102 -25.19 13.42 -9.05
CA THR A 102 -26.49 14.05 -9.27
C THR A 102 -27.45 12.93 -9.63
N ASP A 103 -28.32 12.55 -8.68
CA ASP A 103 -29.49 11.73 -8.97
C ASP A 103 -30.31 12.40 -10.07
N PRO A 104 -30.73 11.70 -11.14
CA PRO A 104 -31.74 12.24 -12.03
C PRO A 104 -33.08 12.20 -11.30
N GLU A 105 -33.50 13.37 -10.83
CA GLU A 105 -34.84 13.61 -10.30
C GLU A 105 -35.92 13.13 -11.26
N THR A 106 -36.86 12.40 -10.65
CA THR A 106 -38.20 12.03 -11.11
C THR A 106 -38.89 13.14 -11.90
N ASN A 107 -39.36 12.83 -13.11
CA ASN A 107 -40.40 13.63 -13.77
C ASN A 107 -41.62 12.74 -14.01
N GLU A 108 -42.59 12.82 -13.09
CA GLU A 108 -43.98 12.47 -13.37
C GLU A 108 -44.55 13.48 -14.38
N PRO A 109 -45.27 13.06 -15.44
CA PRO A 109 -45.96 13.99 -16.30
C PRO A 109 -47.28 14.43 -15.64
N GLU A 110 -47.30 15.68 -15.15
CA GLU A 110 -48.52 16.38 -14.76
C GLU A 110 -49.44 16.61 -15.96
N ASN A 111 -50.71 16.34 -15.69
CA ASN A 111 -51.91 16.52 -16.49
C ASN A 111 -52.05 17.97 -16.99
N LEU A 112 -52.16 18.19 -18.30
CA LEU A 112 -52.54 19.48 -18.88
C LEU A 112 -53.77 19.32 -19.78
N ASN A 113 -54.93 19.64 -19.22
CA ASN A 113 -56.05 20.30 -19.91
C ASN A 113 -56.15 21.71 -19.28
N PRO A 114 -56.60 22.79 -19.96
CA PRO A 114 -57.84 22.80 -20.75
C PRO A 114 -57.93 23.73 -22.01
N ILE A 115 -58.93 23.41 -22.85
CA ILE A 115 -59.92 24.27 -23.56
C ILE A 115 -59.45 25.40 -24.50
N SER A 116 -59.80 25.26 -25.79
CA SER A 116 -60.70 26.18 -26.54
C SER A 116 -61.34 25.44 -27.71
#